data_AF-A0A1R4J1X4-F1
#
_entry.id   AF-A0A1R4J1X4-F1
#
_cell.length_a   1.000
_cell.length_b   1.000
_cell.length_c   1.000
_cell.angle_alpha   90.00
_cell.angle_beta   90.00
_cell.angle_gamma   90.00
#
_symmetry.space_group_name_H-M   'P 1'
#
loop_
_entity.id
_entity.type
_entity.pdbx_description
1 polymer ?
#
loop_
_entity_poly.entity_id
_entity_poly.type
_entity_poly.pdbx_seq_one_letter_code
_entity_poly.pdbx_strand_id
1 'polypeptide(L)'
;MQFIYDLIQENPEYYIWVFGVINALWLGFVYFNKQTHEKNLKQLEQDLRYRAGRRLKIFDLKASEYGKYVTDLDAFGRKNEIEMPERMQPIFDEYLQRYLAAAEAEDKEQERIVIGWLSSQISGLMQEGLKDVLILKSESNRLKLIATDEMLETFDRLEALTQESMDCTNEYMNNFTEIIFNQQNEKTEAFKVKAAELGAEIQKNSKELLNQMRRELSDI
;
A
#
# COMPACT_ATOMS: atom_id res chain seq x y z
N MET A 1 8.20 67.92 -34.52
CA MET A 1 9.59 67.75 -35.03
C MET A 1 10.34 69.08 -35.06
N GLN A 2 9.84 70.15 -35.71
CA GLN A 2 10.49 71.48 -35.69
C GLN A 2 10.59 72.11 -34.29
N PHE A 3 9.52 72.08 -33.50
CA PHE A 3 9.52 72.64 -32.13
C PHE A 3 10.52 71.97 -31.18
N ILE A 4 10.81 70.68 -31.37
CA ILE A 4 11.81 69.95 -30.57
C ILE A 4 13.23 70.31 -31.04
N TYR A 5 13.41 70.52 -32.35
CA TYR A 5 14.68 70.92 -32.94
C TYR A 5 15.09 72.34 -32.53
N ASP A 6 14.16 73.29 -32.56
CA ASP A 6 14.42 74.68 -32.17
C ASP A 6 14.72 74.80 -30.67
N LEU A 7 14.00 74.04 -29.83
CA LEU A 7 14.22 73.98 -28.38
C LEU A 7 15.61 73.38 -28.03
N ILE A 8 16.10 72.43 -28.83
CA ILE A 8 17.44 71.83 -28.69
C ILE A 8 18.55 72.82 -29.12
N GLN A 9 18.26 73.71 -30.06
CA GLN A 9 19.23 74.65 -30.62
C GLN A 9 19.45 75.89 -29.75
N GLU A 10 18.48 76.26 -28.89
CA GLU A 10 18.61 77.36 -27.93
C GLU A 10 19.56 77.06 -26.76
N ASN A 11 19.69 75.78 -26.34
CA ASN A 11 20.61 75.36 -25.28
C ASN A 11 21.22 73.97 -25.57
N PRO A 12 22.09 73.85 -26.58
CA PRO A 12 22.61 72.56 -27.05
C PRO A 12 23.40 71.79 -25.96
N GLU A 13 24.10 72.51 -25.07
CA GLU A 13 24.83 71.90 -23.96
C GLU A 13 23.91 71.20 -22.94
N TYR A 14 22.74 71.77 -22.67
CA TYR A 14 21.75 71.18 -21.75
C TYR A 14 21.23 69.84 -22.29
N TYR A 15 20.90 69.78 -23.59
CA TYR A 15 20.37 68.56 -24.21
C TYR A 15 21.42 67.46 -24.37
N ILE A 16 22.70 67.81 -24.59
CA ILE A 16 23.81 66.85 -24.56
C ILE A 16 23.91 66.21 -23.17
N TRP A 17 23.81 67.02 -22.11
CA TRP A 17 23.83 66.53 -20.74
C TRP A 17 22.62 65.66 -20.42
N VAL A 18 21.42 66.08 -20.80
CA VAL A 18 20.18 65.29 -20.62
C VAL A 18 20.26 63.96 -21.39
N PHE A 19 20.74 63.96 -22.63
CA PHE A 19 20.90 62.74 -23.42
C PHE A 19 21.97 61.81 -22.81
N GLY A 20 23.06 62.37 -22.28
CA GLY A 20 24.08 61.62 -21.53
C GLY A 20 23.51 60.97 -20.27
N VAL A 21 22.73 61.71 -19.49
CA VAL A 21 22.07 61.20 -18.27
C VAL A 21 21.06 60.10 -18.60
N ILE A 22 20.23 60.30 -19.64
CA ILE A 22 19.24 59.29 -20.06
C ILE A 22 19.93 58.00 -20.51
N ASN A 23 21.00 58.08 -21.31
CA ASN A 23 21.76 56.89 -21.73
C ASN A 23 22.46 56.20 -20.55
N ALA A 24 23.02 56.97 -19.61
CA ALA A 24 23.63 56.41 -18.41
C ALA A 24 22.60 55.68 -17.53
N LEU A 25 21.40 56.25 -17.37
CA LEU A 25 20.27 55.61 -16.69
C LEU A 25 19.80 54.35 -17.42
N TRP A 26 19.76 54.37 -18.76
CA TRP A 26 19.42 53.19 -19.56
C TRP A 26 20.45 52.07 -19.41
N LEU A 27 21.74 52.39 -19.45
CA LEU A 27 22.81 51.42 -19.22
C LEU A 27 22.77 50.85 -17.81
N GLY A 28 22.52 51.70 -16.80
CA GLY A 28 22.28 51.27 -15.43
C GLY A 28 21.07 50.35 -15.32
N PHE A 29 19.94 50.72 -15.92
CA PHE A 29 18.72 49.90 -15.94
C PHE A 29 18.96 48.54 -16.60
N VAL A 30 19.59 48.49 -17.78
CA VAL A 30 19.93 47.23 -18.46
C VAL A 30 20.85 46.37 -17.60
N TYR A 31 21.86 46.97 -16.98
CA TYR A 31 22.79 46.25 -16.11
C TYR A 31 22.11 45.67 -14.87
N PHE A 32 21.35 46.50 -14.13
CA PHE A 32 20.62 46.05 -12.92
C PHE A 32 19.52 45.04 -13.27
N ASN A 33 18.81 45.24 -14.38
CA ASN A 33 17.77 44.32 -14.82
C ASN A 33 18.38 42.97 -15.22
N LYS A 34 19.48 42.97 -15.99
CA LYS A 34 20.23 41.75 -16.34
C LYS A 34 20.71 41.02 -15.08
N GLN A 35 21.30 41.73 -14.13
CA GLN A 35 21.79 41.14 -12.89
C GLN A 35 20.65 40.53 -12.03
N THR A 36 19.50 41.20 -11.99
CA THR A 36 18.32 40.72 -11.26
C THR A 36 17.73 39.49 -11.94
N HIS A 37 17.61 39.48 -13.27
CA HIS A 37 17.16 38.32 -14.03
C HIS A 37 18.11 37.12 -13.91
N GLU A 38 19.43 37.31 -13.96
CA GLU A 38 20.38 36.22 -13.75
C GLU A 38 20.29 35.61 -12.34
N LYS A 39 20.06 36.45 -11.31
CA LYS A 39 19.82 35.97 -9.93
C LYS A 39 18.53 35.17 -9.84
N ASN A 40 17.43 35.70 -10.39
CA ASN A 40 16.13 35.03 -10.39
C ASN A 40 16.17 33.70 -11.17
N LEU A 41 16.90 33.66 -12.29
CA LEU A 41 17.04 32.46 -13.10
C LEU A 41 17.86 31.39 -12.37
N LYS A 42 18.95 31.77 -11.69
CA LYS A 42 19.71 30.85 -10.82
C LYS A 42 18.89 30.33 -9.64
N GLN A 43 18.10 31.18 -9.00
CA GLN A 43 17.19 30.77 -7.93
C GLN A 43 16.12 29.81 -8.44
N LEU A 44 15.52 30.09 -9.60
CA LEU A 44 14.54 29.22 -10.22
C LEU A 44 15.15 27.88 -10.60
N GLU A 45 16.35 27.88 -11.19
CA GLU A 45 17.07 26.64 -11.53
C GLU A 45 17.39 25.81 -10.28
N GLN A 46 17.84 26.45 -9.19
CA GLN A 46 18.10 25.77 -7.92
C GLN A 46 16.82 25.20 -7.29
N ASP A 47 15.71 25.96 -7.30
CA ASP A 47 14.42 25.48 -6.79
C ASP A 47 13.89 24.31 -7.63
N LEU A 48 13.99 24.39 -8.96
CA LEU A 48 13.64 23.28 -9.86
C LEU A 48 14.49 22.03 -9.59
N ARG A 49 15.83 22.18 -9.46
CA ARG A 49 16.73 21.07 -9.11
C ARG A 49 16.40 20.46 -7.75
N TYR A 50 16.12 21.30 -6.75
CA TYR A 50 15.75 20.83 -5.42
C TYR A 50 14.42 20.08 -5.42
N ARG A 51 13.40 20.62 -6.10
CA ARG A 51 12.10 19.96 -6.27
C ARG A 51 12.22 18.64 -7.01
N ALA A 52 12.99 18.59 -8.10
CA ALA A 52 13.26 17.37 -8.85
C ALA A 52 13.97 16.33 -7.97
N GLY A 53 15.01 16.72 -7.25
CA GLY A 53 15.73 15.83 -6.32
C GLY A 53 14.85 15.34 -5.16
N ARG A 54 13.98 16.18 -4.62
CA ARG A 54 13.00 15.79 -3.59
C ARG A 54 11.99 14.79 -4.14
N ARG A 55 11.45 15.01 -5.35
CA ARG A 55 10.53 14.08 -6.02
C ARG A 55 11.18 12.73 -6.27
N LEU A 56 12.42 12.72 -6.75
CA LEU A 56 13.18 11.48 -6.96
C LEU A 56 13.34 10.68 -5.67
N LYS A 57 13.74 11.33 -4.57
CA LYS A 57 13.85 10.66 -3.27
C LYS A 57 12.54 10.09 -2.75
N ILE A 58 11.42 10.81 -2.96
CA ILE A 58 10.08 10.32 -2.57
C ILE A 58 9.69 9.12 -3.43
N PHE A 59 9.99 9.16 -4.74
CA PHE A 59 9.77 8.02 -5.63
C PHE A 59 10.56 6.79 -5.18
N ASP A 60 11.87 6.94 -4.96
CA ASP A 60 12.73 5.84 -4.54
C ASP A 60 12.24 5.21 -3.22
N LEU A 61 11.79 6.04 -2.27
CA LEU A 61 11.18 5.58 -1.03
C LEU A 61 9.89 4.79 -1.29
N LYS A 62 8.97 5.33 -2.11
CA LYS A 62 7.71 4.65 -2.44
C LYS A 62 7.95 3.33 -3.17
N ALA A 63 8.82 3.33 -4.18
CA ALA A 63 9.17 2.13 -4.93
C ALA A 63 9.78 1.05 -4.03
N SER A 64 10.65 1.43 -3.10
CA SER A 64 11.25 0.50 -2.14
C SER A 64 10.22 -0.09 -1.17
N GLU A 65 9.39 0.75 -0.55
CA GLU A 65 8.39 0.30 0.43
C GLU A 65 7.27 -0.53 -0.24
N TYR A 66 6.80 -0.13 -1.42
CA TYR A 66 5.82 -0.90 -2.19
C TYR A 66 6.41 -2.24 -2.67
N GLY A 67 7.65 -2.25 -3.16
CA GLY A 67 8.32 -3.49 -3.56
C GLY A 67 8.47 -4.47 -2.40
N LYS A 68 8.78 -3.98 -1.20
CA LYS A 68 8.84 -4.80 0.02
C LYS A 68 7.48 -5.41 0.34
N TYR A 69 6.42 -4.59 0.37
CA TYR A 69 5.07 -5.08 0.65
C TYR A 69 4.58 -6.12 -0.35
N VAL A 70 4.85 -5.93 -1.65
CA VAL A 70 4.52 -6.92 -2.68
C VAL A 70 5.27 -8.24 -2.44
N THR A 71 6.53 -8.16 -2.04
CA THR A 71 7.33 -9.36 -1.71
C THR A 71 6.75 -10.11 -0.51
N ASP A 72 6.35 -9.39 0.55
CA ASP A 72 5.74 -9.97 1.74
C ASP A 72 4.35 -10.58 1.41
N LEU A 73 3.59 -9.93 0.53
CA LEU A 73 2.30 -10.43 0.03
C LEU A 73 2.46 -11.70 -0.82
N ASP A 74 3.45 -11.75 -1.70
CA ASP A 74 3.75 -12.93 -2.51
C ASP A 74 4.23 -14.10 -1.64
N ALA A 75 5.04 -13.82 -0.61
CA ALA A 75 5.46 -14.82 0.36
C ALA A 75 4.26 -15.39 1.15
N PHE A 76 3.35 -14.52 1.59
CA PHE A 76 2.09 -14.92 2.21
C PHE A 76 1.23 -15.77 1.27
N GLY A 77 1.10 -15.35 0.00
CA GLY A 77 0.34 -16.09 -1.01
C GLY A 77 0.91 -17.50 -1.23
N ARG A 78 2.23 -17.62 -1.43
CA ARG A 78 2.91 -18.90 -1.60
C ARG A 78 2.69 -19.84 -0.42
N LYS A 79 2.81 -19.32 0.80
CA LYS A 79 2.60 -20.10 2.03
C LYS A 79 1.18 -20.65 2.13
N ASN A 80 0.17 -19.84 1.78
CA ASN A 80 -1.23 -20.26 1.88
C ASN A 80 -1.71 -21.13 0.72
N GLU A 81 -1.22 -20.90 -0.50
CA GLU A 81 -1.66 -21.64 -1.69
C GLU A 81 -0.94 -22.98 -1.88
N ILE A 82 0.32 -23.09 -1.41
CA ILE A 82 1.15 -24.28 -1.65
C ILE A 82 1.47 -25.00 -0.33
N GLU A 83 2.08 -24.30 0.63
CA GLU A 83 2.60 -24.95 1.84
C GLU A 83 1.49 -25.39 2.81
N MET A 84 0.40 -24.63 2.91
CA MET A 84 -0.72 -24.96 3.79
C MET A 84 -1.43 -26.26 3.37
N PRO A 85 -1.83 -26.46 2.08
CA PRO A 85 -2.34 -27.75 1.62
C PRO A 85 -1.39 -28.92 1.88
N GLU A 86 -0.09 -28.74 1.62
CA GLU A 86 0.92 -29.78 1.86
C GLU A 86 1.02 -30.19 3.33
N ARG A 87 0.84 -29.24 4.26
CA ARG A 87 0.83 -29.51 5.70
C ARG A 87 -0.50 -30.06 6.20
N MET A 88 -1.61 -29.68 5.58
CA MET A 88 -2.96 -30.16 5.95
C MET A 88 -3.18 -31.62 5.54
N GLN A 89 -2.63 -32.04 4.40
CA GLN A 89 -2.80 -33.41 3.89
C GLN A 89 -2.43 -34.50 4.91
N PRO A 90 -1.22 -34.54 5.51
CA PRO A 90 -0.86 -35.57 6.48
C PRO A 90 -1.72 -35.51 7.76
N ILE A 91 -2.20 -34.32 8.16
CA ILE A 91 -3.11 -34.17 9.30
C ILE A 91 -4.45 -34.86 9.01
N PHE A 92 -4.99 -34.66 7.81
CA PHE A 92 -6.22 -35.32 7.39
C PHE A 92 -6.06 -36.82 7.23
N ASP A 93 -4.94 -37.27 6.65
CA ASP A 93 -4.67 -38.69 6.47
C ASP A 93 -4.59 -39.40 7.83
N GLU A 94 -3.88 -38.81 8.81
CA GLU A 94 -3.79 -39.33 10.17
C GLU A 94 -5.14 -39.28 10.91
N TYR A 95 -5.91 -38.21 10.74
CA TYR A 95 -7.26 -38.11 11.28
C TYR A 95 -8.16 -39.23 10.74
N LEU A 96 -8.22 -39.40 9.42
CA LEU A 96 -9.07 -40.41 8.77
C LEU A 96 -8.67 -41.82 9.21
N GLN A 97 -7.37 -42.12 9.24
CA GLN A 97 -6.88 -43.43 9.67
C GLN A 97 -7.29 -43.74 11.12
N ARG A 98 -7.06 -42.80 12.04
CA ARG A 98 -7.38 -43.00 13.47
C ARG A 98 -8.88 -43.02 13.73
N TYR A 99 -9.64 -42.17 13.04
CA TYR A 99 -11.09 -42.09 13.20
C TYR A 99 -11.78 -43.34 12.68
N LEU A 100 -11.38 -43.85 11.50
CA LEU A 100 -11.93 -45.10 10.95
C LEU A 100 -11.63 -46.30 11.85
N ALA A 101 -10.39 -46.40 12.36
CA ALA A 101 -10.03 -47.48 13.29
C ALA A 101 -10.84 -47.43 14.60
N ALA A 102 -11.10 -46.23 15.13
CA ALA A 102 -11.96 -46.05 16.30
C ALA A 102 -13.43 -46.39 16.01
N ALA A 103 -13.94 -45.99 14.84
CA ALA A 103 -15.31 -46.28 14.41
C ALA A 103 -15.54 -47.78 14.18
N GLU A 104 -14.58 -48.49 13.57
CA GLU A 104 -14.63 -49.95 13.39
C GLU A 104 -14.58 -50.71 14.72
N ALA A 105 -13.88 -50.16 15.72
CA ALA A 105 -13.82 -50.70 17.07
C ALA A 105 -15.01 -50.28 17.96
N GLU A 106 -15.95 -49.49 17.44
CA GLU A 106 -17.07 -48.86 18.17
C GLU A 106 -16.62 -48.04 19.42
N ASP A 107 -15.37 -47.55 19.42
CA ASP A 107 -14.78 -46.81 20.54
C ASP A 107 -15.08 -45.31 20.43
N LYS A 108 -16.21 -44.91 21.03
CA LYS A 108 -16.67 -43.52 21.08
C LYS A 108 -15.74 -42.55 21.81
N GLU A 109 -14.93 -43.05 22.74
CA GLU A 109 -13.97 -42.18 23.43
C GLU A 109 -12.79 -41.86 22.51
N GLN A 110 -12.30 -42.86 21.77
CA GLN A 110 -11.25 -42.64 20.77
C GLN A 110 -11.71 -41.75 19.60
N GLU A 111 -12.95 -41.92 19.11
CA GLU A 111 -13.52 -41.00 18.11
C GLU A 111 -13.43 -39.54 18.60
N ARG A 112 -13.77 -39.28 19.87
CA ARG A 112 -13.74 -37.94 20.46
C ARG A 112 -12.31 -37.40 20.61
N ILE A 113 -11.37 -38.23 21.04
CA ILE A 113 -9.95 -37.86 21.17
C ILE A 113 -9.37 -37.48 19.80
N VAL A 114 -9.70 -38.23 18.75
CA VAL A 114 -9.22 -37.98 17.38
C VAL A 114 -9.77 -36.67 16.81
N ILE A 115 -11.05 -36.37 17.04
CA ILE A 115 -11.65 -35.07 16.68
C ILE A 115 -10.97 -33.92 17.44
N GLY A 116 -10.73 -34.08 18.75
CA GLY A 116 -10.04 -33.08 19.56
C GLY A 116 -8.62 -32.81 19.08
N TRP A 117 -7.89 -33.86 18.68
CA TRP A 117 -6.56 -33.74 18.09
C TRP A 117 -6.60 -32.95 16.77
N LEU A 118 -7.52 -33.26 15.85
CA LEU A 118 -7.67 -32.53 14.59
C LEU A 118 -7.95 -31.04 14.85
N SER A 119 -8.87 -30.74 15.77
CA SER A 119 -9.18 -29.37 16.18
C SER A 119 -7.93 -28.61 16.67
N SER A 120 -7.08 -29.28 17.46
CA SER A 120 -5.81 -28.71 17.94
C SER A 120 -4.82 -28.44 16.81
N GLN A 121 -4.71 -29.34 15.83
CA GLN A 121 -3.82 -29.15 14.68
C GLN A 121 -4.27 -27.97 13.80
N ILE A 122 -5.56 -27.91 13.48
CA ILE A 122 -6.15 -26.81 12.69
C ILE A 122 -5.97 -25.47 13.43
N SER A 123 -6.22 -25.44 14.73
CA SER A 123 -6.01 -24.23 15.55
C SER A 123 -4.55 -23.75 15.52
N GLY A 124 -3.59 -24.68 15.54
CA GLY A 124 -2.17 -24.35 15.42
C GLY A 124 -1.82 -23.70 14.08
N LEU A 125 -2.29 -24.27 12.98
CA LEU A 125 -2.09 -23.72 11.64
C LEU A 125 -2.76 -22.36 11.47
N MET A 126 -3.96 -22.19 12.05
CA MET A 126 -4.65 -20.90 12.09
C MET A 126 -3.83 -19.84 12.82
N GLN A 127 -3.28 -20.15 14.00
CA GLN A 127 -2.43 -19.22 14.75
C GLN A 127 -1.18 -18.81 13.98
N GLU A 128 -0.59 -19.71 13.20
CA GLU A 128 0.51 -19.37 12.30
C GLU A 128 0.05 -18.40 11.19
N GLY A 129 -1.08 -18.68 10.54
CA GLY A 129 -1.66 -17.78 9.54
C GLY A 129 -1.98 -16.39 10.11
N LEU A 130 -2.48 -16.32 11.34
CA LEU A 130 -2.73 -15.04 12.04
C LEU A 130 -1.46 -14.20 12.17
N LYS A 131 -0.30 -14.82 12.47
CA LYS A 131 0.97 -14.10 12.57
C LYS A 131 1.36 -13.47 11.24
N ASP A 132 1.23 -14.20 10.14
CA ASP A 132 1.60 -13.67 8.84
C ASP A 132 0.68 -12.52 8.43
N VAL A 133 -0.60 -12.61 8.73
CA VAL A 133 -1.55 -11.52 8.50
C VAL A 133 -1.22 -10.29 9.35
N LEU A 134 -0.80 -10.46 10.61
CA LEU A 134 -0.35 -9.36 11.45
C LEU A 134 0.91 -8.67 10.90
N ILE A 135 1.82 -9.43 10.28
CA ILE A 135 2.98 -8.87 9.56
C ILE A 135 2.50 -7.99 8.42
N LEU A 136 1.62 -8.50 7.55
CA LEU A 136 1.05 -7.72 6.43
C LEU A 136 0.31 -6.47 6.91
N LYS A 137 -0.43 -6.56 8.02
CA LYS A 137 -1.11 -5.42 8.65
C LYS A 137 -0.10 -4.37 9.15
N SER A 138 1.00 -4.81 9.75
CA SER A 138 2.05 -3.91 10.23
C SER A 138 2.76 -3.19 9.07
N GLU A 139 3.04 -3.89 7.97
CA GLU A 139 3.63 -3.31 6.77
C GLU A 139 2.64 -2.36 6.07
N SER A 140 1.37 -2.73 5.98
CA SER A 140 0.28 -1.85 5.48
C SER A 140 0.23 -0.53 6.24
N ASN A 141 0.34 -0.56 7.58
CA ASN A 141 0.36 0.65 8.40
C ASN A 141 1.57 1.56 8.12
N ARG A 142 2.71 1.00 7.70
CA ARG A 142 3.88 1.80 7.27
C ARG A 142 3.59 2.48 5.93
N LEU A 143 2.93 1.78 5.01
CA LEU A 143 2.54 2.32 3.71
C LEU A 143 1.50 3.44 3.81
N LYS A 144 0.60 3.41 4.80
CA LYS A 144 -0.36 4.49 5.06
C LYS A 144 0.30 5.87 5.20
N LEU A 145 1.57 5.96 5.59
CA LEU A 145 2.30 7.23 5.72
C LEU A 145 2.68 7.89 4.38
N ILE A 146 2.78 7.08 3.32
CA ILE A 146 3.22 7.51 2.00
C ILE A 146 2.13 7.33 0.92
N ALA A 147 1.00 6.76 1.32
CA ALA A 147 -0.16 6.45 0.50
C ALA A 147 -0.97 7.70 0.11
N THR A 148 -1.71 7.58 -0.98
CA THR A 148 -2.78 8.50 -1.38
C THR A 148 -4.05 8.24 -0.58
N ASP A 149 -4.97 9.20 -0.57
CA ASP A 149 -6.26 9.06 0.11
C ASP A 149 -7.07 7.84 -0.39
N GLU A 150 -7.00 7.55 -1.70
CA GLU A 150 -7.66 6.37 -2.31
C GLU A 150 -7.05 5.05 -1.82
N MET A 151 -5.72 4.99 -1.66
CA MET A 151 -5.05 3.82 -1.09
C MET A 151 -5.35 3.66 0.40
N LEU A 152 -5.49 4.75 1.16
CA LEU A 152 -5.86 4.70 2.57
C LEU A 152 -7.23 4.02 2.76
N GLU A 153 -8.23 4.40 1.96
CA GLU A 153 -9.55 3.76 1.98
C GLU A 153 -9.45 2.26 1.66
N THR A 154 -8.61 1.90 0.69
CA THR A 154 -8.40 0.50 0.29
C THR A 154 -7.69 -0.30 1.39
N PHE A 155 -6.70 0.29 2.07
CA PHE A 155 -6.04 -0.32 3.22
C PHE A 155 -7.00 -0.53 4.39
N ASP A 156 -7.81 0.46 4.73
CA ASP A 156 -8.78 0.35 5.83
C ASP A 156 -9.83 -0.72 5.53
N ARG A 157 -10.28 -0.81 4.28
CA ARG A 157 -11.20 -1.88 3.85
C ARG A 157 -10.56 -3.26 3.92
N LEU A 158 -9.31 -3.41 3.47
CA LEU A 158 -8.57 -4.67 3.60
C LEU A 158 -8.39 -5.07 5.06
N GLU A 159 -8.07 -4.13 5.94
CA GLU A 159 -7.92 -4.37 7.36
C GLU A 159 -9.22 -4.85 8.01
N ALA A 160 -10.35 -4.22 7.67
CA ALA A 160 -11.67 -4.62 8.14
C ALA A 160 -12.08 -6.02 7.65
N LEU A 161 -11.94 -6.30 6.35
CA LEU A 161 -12.24 -7.62 5.77
C LEU A 161 -11.39 -8.73 6.37
N THR A 162 -10.11 -8.42 6.60
CA THR A 162 -9.16 -9.35 7.21
C THR A 162 -9.56 -9.66 8.64
N GLN A 163 -9.94 -8.65 9.43
CA GLN A 163 -10.45 -8.85 10.78
C GLN A 163 -11.73 -9.68 10.79
N GLU A 164 -12.67 -9.40 9.88
CA GLU A 164 -13.91 -10.17 9.77
C GLU A 164 -13.64 -11.63 9.40
N SER A 165 -12.67 -11.89 8.51
CA SER A 165 -12.24 -13.25 8.16
C SER A 165 -11.67 -14.00 9.36
N MET A 166 -10.86 -13.33 10.19
CA MET A 166 -10.33 -13.90 11.43
C MET A 166 -11.45 -14.20 12.42
N ASP A 167 -12.36 -13.26 12.63
CA ASP A 167 -13.46 -13.41 13.60
C ASP A 167 -14.39 -14.56 13.18
N CYS A 168 -14.74 -14.63 11.89
CA CYS A 168 -15.50 -15.72 11.29
C CYS A 168 -14.83 -17.09 11.54
N THR A 169 -13.51 -17.17 11.34
CA THR A 169 -12.77 -18.42 11.50
C THR A 169 -12.62 -18.81 12.97
N ASN A 170 -12.38 -17.84 13.85
CA ASN A 170 -12.31 -18.07 15.30
C ASN A 170 -13.65 -18.56 15.85
N GLU A 171 -14.77 -17.99 15.38
CA GLU A 171 -16.11 -18.42 15.77
C GLU A 171 -16.38 -19.88 15.35
N TYR A 172 -16.01 -20.24 14.12
CA TYR A 172 -16.14 -21.62 13.64
C TYR A 172 -15.27 -22.58 14.45
N MET A 173 -14.00 -22.23 14.69
CA MET A 173 -13.05 -23.09 15.40
C MET A 173 -13.41 -23.31 16.86
N ASN A 174 -13.91 -22.28 17.56
CA ASN A 174 -14.36 -22.42 18.94
C ASN A 174 -15.50 -23.43 19.08
N ASN A 175 -16.32 -23.59 18.04
CA ASN A 175 -17.46 -24.50 18.02
C ASN A 175 -17.20 -25.77 17.20
N PHE A 176 -16.00 -25.94 16.63
CA PHE A 176 -15.71 -26.98 15.63
C PHE A 176 -16.06 -28.39 16.11
N THR A 177 -15.60 -28.75 17.32
CA THR A 177 -15.85 -30.09 17.87
C THR A 177 -17.34 -30.36 18.05
N GLU A 178 -18.11 -29.36 18.50
CA GLU A 178 -19.56 -29.49 18.67
C GLU A 178 -20.28 -29.57 17.33
N ILE A 179 -19.88 -28.75 16.36
CA ILE A 179 -20.45 -28.71 15.00
C ILE A 179 -20.29 -30.07 14.32
N ILE A 180 -19.10 -30.67 14.40
CA ILE A 180 -18.80 -31.96 13.78
C ILE A 180 -19.55 -33.09 14.50
N PHE A 181 -19.52 -33.12 15.83
CA PHE A 181 -20.15 -34.19 16.60
C PHE A 181 -21.68 -34.19 16.45
N ASN A 182 -22.29 -33.01 16.43
CA ASN A 182 -23.74 -32.85 16.27
C ASN A 182 -24.18 -32.76 14.80
N GLN A 183 -23.28 -32.99 13.84
CA GLN A 183 -23.54 -32.95 12.40
C GLN A 183 -24.29 -31.68 11.96
N GLN A 184 -23.89 -30.52 12.50
CA GLN A 184 -24.51 -29.22 12.21
C GLN A 184 -24.07 -28.71 10.83
N ASN A 185 -24.46 -29.42 9.78
CA ASN A 185 -24.05 -29.18 8.39
C ASN A 185 -24.41 -27.76 7.91
N GLU A 186 -25.53 -27.20 8.38
CA GLU A 186 -25.94 -25.83 8.06
C GLU A 186 -24.92 -24.78 8.52
N LYS A 187 -24.34 -24.93 9.73
CA LYS A 187 -23.33 -24.01 10.24
C LYS A 187 -22.02 -24.11 9.46
N THR A 188 -21.65 -25.32 9.08
CA THR A 188 -20.46 -25.55 8.24
C THR A 188 -20.64 -24.94 6.85
N GLU A 189 -21.83 -25.06 6.26
CA GLU A 189 -22.11 -24.47 4.95
C GLU A 189 -22.15 -22.94 5.01
N ALA A 190 -22.80 -22.36 6.03
CA ALA A 190 -22.81 -20.92 6.24
C ALA A 190 -21.38 -20.35 6.42
N PHE A 191 -20.54 -21.05 7.19
CA PHE A 191 -19.13 -20.70 7.34
C PHE A 191 -18.38 -20.74 6.00
N LYS A 192 -18.53 -21.81 5.22
CA LYS A 192 -17.89 -21.95 3.90
C LYS A 192 -18.26 -20.82 2.96
N VAL A 193 -19.55 -20.49 2.86
CA VAL A 193 -20.04 -19.40 2.01
C VAL A 193 -19.42 -18.07 2.45
N LYS A 194 -19.50 -17.74 3.75
CA LYS A 194 -18.96 -16.49 4.28
C LYS A 194 -17.43 -16.39 4.12
N ALA A 195 -16.71 -17.47 4.37
CA ALA A 195 -15.26 -17.52 4.21
C ALA A 195 -14.85 -17.34 2.73
N ALA A 196 -15.58 -17.95 1.80
CA ALA A 196 -15.33 -17.79 0.37
C ALA A 196 -15.60 -16.36 -0.12
N GLU A 197 -16.71 -15.75 0.34
CA GLU A 197 -17.04 -14.35 0.05
C GLU A 197 -15.95 -13.39 0.55
N LEU A 198 -15.56 -13.53 1.82
CA LEU A 198 -14.49 -12.71 2.42
C LEU A 198 -13.16 -12.89 1.70
N GLY A 199 -12.79 -14.13 1.36
CA GLY A 199 -11.59 -14.42 0.59
C GLY A 199 -11.59 -13.75 -0.79
N ALA A 200 -12.72 -13.79 -1.50
CA ALA A 200 -12.88 -13.14 -2.80
C ALA A 200 -12.78 -11.61 -2.69
N GLU A 201 -13.40 -11.01 -1.66
CA GLU A 201 -13.30 -9.56 -1.41
C GLU A 201 -11.88 -9.12 -1.05
N ILE A 202 -11.19 -9.86 -0.19
CA ILE A 202 -9.79 -9.58 0.18
C ILE A 202 -8.92 -9.64 -1.08
N GLN A 203 -9.05 -10.67 -1.90
CA GLN A 203 -8.28 -10.81 -3.14
C GLN A 203 -8.55 -9.66 -4.12
N LYS A 204 -9.82 -9.25 -4.25
CA LYS A 204 -10.21 -8.13 -5.12
C LYS A 204 -9.58 -6.82 -4.65
N ASN A 205 -9.72 -6.48 -3.38
CA ASN A 205 -9.17 -5.24 -2.82
C ASN A 205 -7.63 -5.25 -2.83
N SER A 206 -7.00 -6.41 -2.63
CA SER A 206 -5.54 -6.55 -2.75
C SER A 206 -5.06 -6.26 -4.16
N LYS A 207 -5.77 -6.72 -5.19
CA LYS A 207 -5.46 -6.41 -6.61
C LYS A 207 -5.67 -4.93 -6.91
N GLU A 208 -6.70 -4.32 -6.35
CA GLU A 208 -6.95 -2.89 -6.52
C GLU A 208 -5.82 -2.06 -5.91
N LEU A 209 -5.38 -2.40 -4.69
CA LEU A 209 -4.26 -1.74 -4.02
C LEU A 209 -2.96 -1.84 -4.84
N LEU A 210 -2.68 -3.01 -5.44
CA LEU A 210 -1.54 -3.19 -6.35
C LEU A 210 -1.62 -2.28 -7.58
N ASN A 211 -2.82 -2.13 -8.15
CA ASN A 211 -3.02 -1.23 -9.28
C ASN A 211 -2.84 0.24 -8.89
N GLN A 212 -3.33 0.65 -7.71
CA GLN A 212 -3.15 2.00 -7.17
C GLN A 212 -1.66 2.31 -6.93
N MET A 213 -0.92 1.40 -6.30
CA MET A 213 0.54 1.53 -6.13
C MET A 213 1.25 1.66 -7.48
N ARG A 214 0.86 0.86 -8.48
CA ARG A 214 1.45 0.93 -9.83
C ARG A 214 1.16 2.24 -10.54
N ARG A 215 -0.08 2.76 -10.44
CA ARG A 215 -0.45 4.07 -11.01
C ARG A 215 0.37 5.18 -10.39
N GLU A 216 0.50 5.18 -9.07
CA GLU A 216 1.28 6.18 -8.36
C GLU A 216 2.76 6.18 -8.75
N LEU A 217 3.35 5.01 -8.99
CA LEU A 217 4.72 4.89 -9.51
C LEU A 217 4.85 5.29 -10.99
N SER A 218 3.76 5.26 -11.75
CA SER A 218 3.75 5.56 -13.19
C SER A 218 3.45 7.03 -13.51
N ASP A 219 2.74 7.74 -12.63
CA ASP A 219 2.27 9.13 -12.83
C ASP A 219 3.32 10.22 -12.47
N ILE A 220 4.63 9.88 -12.47
CA ILE A 220 5.72 10.79 -12.06
C ILE A 220 6.39 11.49 -13.24
#